data_AF-A0A024G773-F1
#
_entry.id   AF-A0A024G773-F1
#
_cell.length_a   1.000
_cell.length_b   1.000
_cell.length_c   1.000
_cell.angle_alpha   90.00
_cell.angle_beta   90.00
_cell.angle_gamma   90.00
#
_symmetry.space_group_name_H-M   'P 1'
#
loop_
_entity.id
_entity.type
_entity.pdbx_description
1 polymer ?
#
loop_
_entity_poly.entity_id
_entity_poly.type
_entity_poly.pdbx_seq_one_letter_code
_entity_poly.pdbx_strand_id
1 'polypeptide(L)'
;MMHWCQKLAALFVLSSLAFANDLDAECGSEWKKDDIIHMEQPTCKAPSFAQPEHDIMFRSFYLNTPKFNISSHIPEYLSDIKWEALWRAFHDAVVGTMDCILLWVRFYHLAAIPLLRTLSVIVDALLPHALSLAQALSQVVLRLEWYYQLLLGVTILLIVVVVRKGYVHTAKARCTIFIRACRQRYRAFLTSLSAKSRLAMILLPHVLYSGVAYALPVYAPNSNFTTLLSSDLVTNILLVILPLVRSISVLRSFRIKVANASSTSSLPIQRTTRSSTREVQSSMDSEKSTLQSELRFWIVWSCGFCLMSISSFFIPSFVTAYIKPSKYWSNLFLLWLQLPILRGSSMLYYVISRFYQPCTTTRWGHFGQANMTNAQSETTARSNLILRTFMALSIISERHIAVLQDVWSQGPALCGLIFLFTPGFITSRGCYIIGFGFPAHSVILTLHRSNQLKRYEWWLCYYIVLASVEYTYYGVEQAFSWVPLFYHAKLLILLWLQFPYFQGAQRLLDRFYANVFVTKVGV
;
A
#
# COMPACT_ATOMS: atom_id res chain seq x y z
N MET A 1 31.92 -6.56 -0.48
CA MET A 1 30.88 -5.99 0.41
C MET A 1 31.49 -5.22 1.58
N MET A 2 32.48 -5.75 2.32
CA MET A 2 33.15 -5.01 3.41
C MET A 2 33.86 -3.71 2.97
N HIS A 3 34.43 -3.67 1.77
CA HIS A 3 35.14 -2.48 1.27
C HIS A 3 34.21 -1.29 0.94
N TRP A 4 32.90 -1.54 0.81
CA TRP A 4 31.88 -0.50 0.54
C TRP A 4 31.36 0.15 1.83
N CYS A 5 31.26 -0.61 2.94
CA CYS A 5 30.88 -0.06 4.25
C CYS A 5 31.94 0.92 4.80
N GLN A 6 33.23 0.67 4.56
CA GLN A 6 34.30 1.58 4.98
C GLN A 6 34.29 2.93 4.25
N LYS A 7 33.89 2.97 2.97
CA LYS A 7 33.84 4.23 2.20
C LYS A 7 32.61 5.09 2.53
N LEU A 8 31.47 4.47 2.87
CA LEU A 8 30.26 5.19 3.30
C LEU A 8 30.38 5.75 4.72
N ALA A 9 31.05 5.04 5.63
CA ALA A 9 31.33 5.55 6.97
C ALA A 9 32.26 6.78 6.94
N ALA A 10 33.29 6.78 6.08
CA ALA A 10 34.19 7.93 5.92
C ALA A 10 33.50 9.17 5.33
N LEU A 11 32.53 8.98 4.42
CA LEU A 11 31.74 10.08 3.84
C LEU A 11 30.77 10.71 4.85
N PHE A 12 30.20 9.92 5.77
CA PHE A 12 29.33 10.42 6.84
C PHE A 12 30.12 11.10 7.98
N VAL A 13 31.32 10.63 8.30
CA VAL A 13 32.19 11.25 9.32
C VAL A 13 32.77 12.58 8.82
N LEU A 14 33.12 12.69 7.54
CA LEU A 14 33.63 13.94 6.95
C LEU A 14 32.54 15.01 6.77
N SER A 15 31.27 14.63 6.54
CA SER A 15 30.17 15.60 6.52
C SER A 15 29.79 16.13 7.91
N SER A 16 29.95 15.31 8.95
CA SER A 16 29.67 15.73 10.34
C SER A 16 30.79 16.59 10.95
N LEU A 17 32.06 16.38 10.55
CA LEU A 17 33.18 17.21 11.01
C LEU A 17 33.23 18.58 10.31
N ALA A 18 32.75 18.68 9.06
CA ALA A 18 32.68 19.96 8.35
C ALA A 18 31.60 20.92 8.89
N PHE A 19 30.63 20.42 9.65
CA PHE A 19 29.55 21.23 10.25
C PHE A 19 29.81 21.58 11.73
N ALA A 20 30.83 20.98 12.36
CA ALA A 20 31.13 21.14 13.78
C ALA A 20 32.10 22.28 14.09
N ASN A 21 32.82 22.82 13.10
CA ASN A 21 33.85 23.84 13.34
C ASN A 21 33.35 25.30 13.28
N ASP A 22 32.06 25.54 13.08
CA ASP A 22 31.52 26.90 12.81
C ASP A 22 30.57 27.44 13.90
N LEU A 23 30.51 26.80 15.09
CA LEU A 23 29.53 27.15 16.14
C LEU A 23 30.11 27.40 17.54
N ASP A 24 31.43 27.42 17.72
CA ASP A 24 32.07 27.57 19.05
C ASP A 24 32.47 29.02 19.43
N ALA A 25 31.82 30.03 18.86
CA ALA A 25 32.06 31.43 19.22
C ALA A 25 30.76 32.21 19.39
N GLU A 26 30.01 31.96 20.47
CA GLU A 26 29.16 32.92 21.21
C GLU A 26 28.09 32.18 22.04
N CYS A 27 28.42 31.81 23.29
CA CYS A 27 27.43 31.76 24.39
C CYS A 27 28.11 31.43 25.72
N GLY A 28 28.82 32.42 26.27
CA GLY A 28 29.27 32.42 27.64
C GLY A 28 28.58 33.53 28.41
N SER A 29 27.36 33.28 28.91
CA SER A 29 26.79 34.10 29.99
C SER A 29 26.05 33.22 30.99
N GLU A 30 26.77 33.01 32.08
CA GLU A 30 26.41 32.60 33.44
C GLU A 30 24.94 32.87 33.83
N TRP A 31 24.18 31.81 34.13
CA TRP A 31 22.89 31.93 34.81
C TRP A 31 23.11 31.95 36.32
N LYS A 32 22.83 33.10 36.95
CA LYS A 32 22.78 33.23 38.41
C LYS A 32 21.58 32.47 38.98
N LYS A 33 21.81 31.84 40.13
CA LYS A 33 20.95 30.82 40.76
C LYS A 33 19.85 31.41 41.67
N ASP A 34 19.70 32.73 41.69
CA ASP A 34 18.92 33.45 42.73
C ASP A 34 17.52 33.91 42.27
N ASP A 35 17.11 33.66 41.01
CA ASP A 35 15.79 34.08 40.49
C ASP A 35 14.70 32.99 40.63
N ILE A 36 14.95 31.91 41.37
CA ILE A 36 14.00 30.78 41.54
C ILE A 36 13.30 30.83 42.90
N ILE A 37 12.91 32.01 43.39
CA ILE A 37 11.95 32.13 44.50
C ILE A 37 11.14 33.39 44.22
N HIS A 38 9.81 33.25 44.12
CA HIS A 38 8.77 34.25 43.78
C HIS A 38 8.14 34.13 42.39
N MET A 39 7.44 33.01 42.16
CA MET A 39 6.28 32.99 41.26
C MET A 39 5.01 32.88 42.11
N GLU A 40 4.31 34.00 42.26
CA GLU A 40 2.92 34.01 42.74
C GLU A 40 2.03 33.26 41.74
N GLN A 41 1.15 32.41 42.28
CA GLN A 41 0.19 31.66 41.48
C GLN A 41 -0.79 32.62 40.78
N PRO A 42 -0.97 32.54 39.45
CA PRO A 42 -2.05 33.27 38.80
C PRO A 42 -3.39 32.66 39.22
N THR A 43 -4.19 33.43 39.94
CA THR A 43 -5.59 33.11 40.26
C THR A 43 -6.43 33.24 38.99
N CYS A 44 -6.55 32.16 38.23
CA CYS A 44 -7.54 32.06 37.17
C CYS A 44 -8.95 32.00 37.79
N LYS A 45 -9.64 33.14 37.84
CA LYS A 45 -11.11 33.18 37.99
C LYS A 45 -11.72 32.53 36.76
N ALA A 46 -12.17 31.28 36.90
CA ALA A 46 -12.99 30.62 35.90
C ALA A 46 -14.32 31.39 35.74
N PRO A 47 -14.73 31.79 34.52
CA PRO A 47 -16.08 32.28 34.30
C PRO A 47 -17.06 31.12 34.55
N SER A 48 -18.07 31.37 35.38
CA SER A 48 -19.17 30.46 35.66
C SER A 48 -19.87 30.09 34.34
N PHE A 49 -19.65 28.86 33.88
CA PHE A 49 -20.39 28.26 32.77
C PHE A 49 -21.81 27.99 33.26
N ALA A 50 -22.76 28.86 32.88
CA ALA A 50 -24.17 28.56 33.00
C ALA A 50 -24.50 27.37 32.10
N GLN A 51 -25.02 26.28 32.68
CA GLN A 51 -25.63 25.18 31.94
C GLN A 51 -26.86 25.71 31.19
N PRO A 52 -26.95 25.53 29.86
CA PRO A 52 -28.26 25.56 29.22
C PRO A 52 -28.93 24.20 29.47
N GLU A 53 -30.08 24.21 30.13
CA GLU A 53 -31.07 23.13 30.06
C GLU A 53 -31.48 22.94 28.60
N HIS A 54 -30.91 21.96 27.92
CA HIS A 54 -31.43 21.48 26.65
C HIS A 54 -32.18 20.18 26.90
N ASP A 55 -33.45 20.36 27.17
CA ASP A 55 -34.43 19.30 27.23
C ASP A 55 -34.65 18.67 25.83
N ILE A 56 -34.96 17.40 25.89
CA ILE A 56 -35.10 16.42 24.82
C ILE A 56 -36.05 16.90 23.71
N MET A 57 -35.55 17.13 22.48
CA MET A 57 -36.41 17.30 21.30
C MET A 57 -35.75 16.75 20.02
N PHE A 58 -35.55 15.43 19.94
CA PHE A 58 -34.93 14.78 18.77
C PHE A 58 -35.74 13.64 18.14
N ARG A 59 -37.09 13.68 18.21
CA ARG A 59 -37.90 12.51 17.78
C ARG A 59 -39.12 12.70 16.87
N SER A 60 -39.22 13.73 16.02
CA SER A 60 -40.34 13.76 15.05
C SER A 60 -40.10 14.35 13.66
N PHE A 61 -38.89 14.74 13.28
CA PHE A 61 -38.69 15.59 12.08
C PHE A 61 -38.39 14.87 10.75
N TYR A 62 -38.94 13.67 10.48
CA TYR A 62 -38.60 12.94 9.25
C TYR A 62 -39.74 12.52 8.31
N LEU A 63 -41.01 12.86 8.58
CA LEU A 63 -42.11 12.43 7.70
C LEU A 63 -43.13 13.55 7.46
N ASN A 64 -42.73 14.54 6.64
CA ASN A 64 -43.56 15.37 5.74
C ASN A 64 -42.92 16.76 5.58
N THR A 65 -41.95 16.89 4.69
CA THR A 65 -41.51 18.22 4.24
C THR A 65 -42.31 18.63 3.00
N PRO A 66 -43.15 19.68 3.06
CA PRO A 66 -43.66 20.32 1.85
C PRO A 66 -42.46 20.82 1.03
N LYS A 67 -42.63 20.91 -0.31
CA LYS A 67 -41.60 21.38 -1.24
C LYS A 67 -41.02 22.71 -0.77
N PHE A 68 -39.86 22.66 -0.11
CA PHE A 68 -39.18 23.84 0.43
C PHE A 68 -38.58 24.60 -0.75
N ASN A 69 -39.25 25.69 -1.14
CA ASN A 69 -38.83 26.51 -2.26
C ASN A 69 -37.67 27.40 -1.80
N ILE A 70 -36.45 26.88 -1.95
CA ILE A 70 -35.20 27.50 -1.48
C ILE A 70 -34.99 28.92 -2.05
N SER A 71 -35.60 29.26 -3.19
CA SER A 71 -35.39 30.57 -3.83
C SER A 71 -35.99 31.76 -3.09
N SER A 72 -37.00 31.59 -2.23
CA SER A 72 -37.68 32.72 -1.58
C SER A 72 -37.09 33.14 -0.23
N HIS A 73 -36.28 32.29 0.42
CA HIS A 73 -35.75 32.55 1.77
C HIS A 73 -34.24 32.75 1.86
N ILE A 74 -33.51 32.53 0.76
CA ILE A 74 -32.06 32.83 0.70
C ILE A 74 -31.72 34.32 0.90
N PRO A 75 -32.47 35.30 0.37
CA PRO A 75 -32.04 36.70 0.42
C PRO A 75 -31.95 37.26 1.85
N GLU A 76 -32.90 36.87 2.71
CA GLU A 76 -33.05 37.43 4.07
C GLU A 76 -32.02 36.84 5.05
N TYR A 77 -31.66 35.56 4.87
CA TYR A 77 -30.62 34.93 5.69
C TYR A 77 -29.20 35.36 5.31
N LEU A 78 -28.94 35.71 4.04
CA LEU A 78 -27.62 36.16 3.60
C LEU A 78 -27.35 37.63 3.95
N SER A 79 -28.39 38.47 4.09
CA SER A 79 -28.23 39.88 4.45
C SER A 79 -27.82 40.12 5.91
N ASP A 80 -28.13 39.18 6.81
CA ASP A 80 -27.86 39.33 8.24
C ASP A 80 -26.58 38.59 8.71
N ILE A 81 -25.87 37.94 7.79
CA ILE A 81 -24.56 37.35 8.08
C ILE A 81 -23.55 38.48 8.22
N LYS A 82 -23.09 38.70 9.46
CA LYS A 82 -21.96 39.57 9.75
C LYS A 82 -20.67 38.95 9.21
N TRP A 83 -20.41 39.15 7.91
CA TRP A 83 -19.24 38.63 7.19
C TRP A 83 -17.92 38.94 7.89
N GLU A 84 -17.82 40.08 8.59
CA GLU A 84 -16.65 40.40 9.40
C GLU A 84 -16.43 39.43 10.57
N ALA A 85 -17.49 39.00 11.27
CA ALA A 85 -17.38 38.06 12.37
C ALA A 85 -16.98 36.67 11.87
N LEU A 86 -17.56 36.24 10.74
CA LEU A 86 -17.19 34.98 10.08
C LEU A 86 -15.73 35.00 9.60
N TRP A 87 -15.30 36.10 8.98
CA TRP A 87 -13.92 36.26 8.51
C TRP A 87 -12.92 36.29 9.66
N ARG A 88 -13.21 37.00 10.76
CA ARG A 88 -12.37 36.99 11.97
C ARG A 88 -12.28 35.60 12.57
N ALA A 89 -13.40 34.91 12.74
CA ALA A 89 -13.39 33.54 13.26
C ALA A 89 -12.60 32.57 12.36
N PHE A 90 -12.72 32.70 11.03
CA PHE A 90 -11.93 31.93 10.08
C PHE A 90 -10.44 32.27 10.17
N HIS A 91 -10.08 33.55 10.20
CA HIS A 91 -8.71 34.02 10.34
C HIS A 91 -8.08 33.53 11.64
N ASP A 92 -8.78 33.65 12.76
CA ASP A 92 -8.32 33.19 14.08
C ASP A 92 -8.13 31.66 14.10
N ALA A 93 -9.01 30.91 13.43
CA ALA A 93 -8.83 29.47 13.25
C ALA A 93 -7.59 29.16 12.38
N VAL A 94 -7.35 29.91 11.29
CA VAL A 94 -6.17 29.72 10.43
C VAL A 94 -4.88 30.08 11.18
N VAL A 95 -4.84 31.19 11.91
CA VAL A 95 -3.67 31.58 12.72
C VAL A 95 -3.44 30.56 13.82
N GLY A 96 -4.48 30.18 14.57
CA GLY A 96 -4.38 29.17 15.63
C GLY A 96 -3.92 27.81 15.11
N THR A 97 -4.36 27.40 13.93
CA THR A 97 -3.86 26.17 13.29
C THR A 97 -2.40 26.30 12.83
N MET A 98 -1.98 27.45 12.28
CA MET A 98 -0.59 27.68 11.89
C MET A 98 0.36 27.74 13.09
N ASP A 99 -0.04 28.40 14.18
CA ASP A 99 0.72 28.42 15.43
C ASP A 99 0.85 27.02 16.02
N CYS A 100 -0.23 26.23 15.99
CA CYS A 100 -0.20 24.83 16.37
C CYS A 100 0.79 24.04 15.51
N ILE A 101 0.76 24.21 14.17
CA ILE A 101 1.70 23.57 13.25
C ILE A 101 3.16 23.96 13.57
N LEU A 102 3.43 25.25 13.82
CA LEU A 102 4.78 25.73 14.18
C LEU A 102 5.26 25.15 15.52
N LEU A 103 4.38 25.09 16.52
CA LEU A 103 4.67 24.44 17.80
C LEU A 103 4.95 22.94 17.61
N TRP A 104 4.21 22.26 16.73
CA TRP A 104 4.49 20.87 16.36
C TRP A 104 5.83 20.73 15.65
N VAL A 105 6.16 21.57 14.69
CA VAL A 105 7.46 21.54 14.00
C VAL A 105 8.61 21.74 14.99
N ARG A 106 8.49 22.71 15.90
CA ARG A 106 9.47 22.92 16.99
C ARG A 106 9.55 21.72 17.92
N PHE A 107 8.41 21.15 18.30
CA PHE A 107 8.34 19.95 19.12
C PHE A 107 9.03 18.76 18.43
N TYR A 108 8.75 18.50 17.15
CA TYR A 108 9.41 17.43 16.39
C TYR A 108 10.90 17.67 16.23
N HIS A 109 11.33 18.91 16.00
CA HIS A 109 12.75 19.24 15.93
C HIS A 109 13.44 18.97 17.27
N LEU A 110 12.84 19.43 18.38
CA LEU A 110 13.34 19.18 19.74
C LEU A 110 13.28 17.71 20.14
N ALA A 111 12.29 16.95 19.66
CA ALA A 111 12.15 15.51 19.92
C ALA A 111 13.05 14.65 19.01
N ALA A 112 13.36 15.11 17.80
CA ALA A 112 14.23 14.42 16.86
C ALA A 112 15.67 14.33 17.36
N ILE A 113 16.18 15.36 18.06
CA ILE A 113 17.53 15.37 18.64
C ILE A 113 17.73 14.23 19.66
N PRO A 114 16.92 14.08 20.71
CA PRO A 114 17.05 12.97 21.64
C PRO A 114 16.66 11.64 21.01
N LEU A 115 15.74 11.58 20.03
CA LEU A 115 15.46 10.35 19.29
C LEU A 115 16.65 9.88 18.43
N LEU A 116 17.31 10.78 17.71
CA LEU A 116 18.51 10.46 16.94
C LEU A 116 19.67 10.10 17.86
N ARG A 117 19.83 10.79 18.99
CA ARG A 117 20.83 10.46 20.01
C ARG A 117 20.55 9.13 20.71
N THR A 118 19.30 8.83 21.03
CA THR A 118 18.93 7.52 21.57
C THR A 118 19.07 6.44 20.52
N LEU A 119 18.76 6.70 19.26
CA LEU A 119 18.96 5.74 18.18
C LEU A 119 20.45 5.51 17.90
N SER A 120 21.30 6.55 17.98
CA SER A 120 22.75 6.39 17.90
C SER A 120 23.28 5.62 19.10
N VAL A 121 22.84 5.94 20.33
CA VAL A 121 23.19 5.19 21.55
C VAL A 121 22.67 3.75 21.49
N ILE A 122 21.48 3.51 20.96
CA ILE A 122 20.91 2.17 20.75
C ILE A 122 21.72 1.44 19.69
N VAL A 123 22.14 2.09 18.60
CA VAL A 123 23.04 1.47 17.62
C VAL A 123 24.38 1.14 18.25
N ASP A 124 24.96 2.06 19.03
CA ASP A 124 26.24 1.88 19.72
C ASP A 124 26.15 0.88 20.88
N ALA A 125 24.97 0.68 21.48
CA ALA A 125 24.69 -0.33 22.50
C ALA A 125 24.30 -1.69 21.88
N LEU A 126 23.58 -1.69 20.76
CA LEU A 126 23.23 -2.90 20.02
C LEU A 126 24.41 -3.44 19.23
N LEU A 127 25.36 -2.60 18.81
CA LEU A 127 26.56 -3.05 18.11
C LEU A 127 27.37 -4.05 18.95
N PRO A 128 27.71 -3.77 20.23
CA PRO A 128 28.34 -4.76 21.10
C PRO A 128 27.38 -5.90 21.45
N HIS A 129 26.05 -5.73 21.42
CA HIS A 129 25.12 -6.86 21.59
C HIS A 129 24.99 -7.76 20.36
N ALA A 130 25.09 -7.22 19.14
CA ALA A 130 25.12 -7.99 17.90
C ALA A 130 26.47 -8.69 17.76
N LEU A 131 27.54 -8.02 18.16
CA LEU A 131 28.87 -8.59 18.27
C LEU A 131 28.92 -9.62 19.41
N SER A 132 28.25 -9.39 20.54
CA SER A 132 28.12 -10.36 21.63
C SER A 132 27.17 -11.49 21.28
N LEU A 133 26.16 -11.28 20.43
CA LEU A 133 25.28 -12.32 19.89
C LEU A 133 26.05 -13.16 18.88
N ALA A 134 26.88 -12.55 18.04
CA ALA A 134 27.79 -13.25 17.15
C ALA A 134 28.85 -14.03 17.96
N GLN A 135 29.39 -13.46 19.04
CA GLN A 135 30.27 -14.14 19.98
C GLN A 135 29.54 -15.22 20.78
N ALA A 136 28.29 -15.00 21.18
CA ALA A 136 27.48 -15.97 21.92
C ALA A 136 27.04 -17.11 20.99
N LEU A 137 26.68 -16.83 19.74
CA LEU A 137 26.48 -17.84 18.70
C LEU A 137 27.77 -18.60 18.45
N SER A 138 28.90 -17.90 18.37
CA SER A 138 30.21 -18.54 18.26
C SER A 138 30.51 -19.41 19.49
N GLN A 139 30.19 -18.96 20.71
CA GLN A 139 30.38 -19.72 21.94
C GLN A 139 29.40 -20.89 22.07
N VAL A 140 28.14 -20.74 21.63
CA VAL A 140 27.15 -21.82 21.57
C VAL A 140 27.61 -22.86 20.56
N VAL A 141 28.10 -22.43 19.39
CA VAL A 141 28.73 -23.32 18.42
C VAL A 141 29.97 -23.99 19.02
N LEU A 142 30.82 -23.27 19.77
CA LEU A 142 32.01 -23.84 20.41
C LEU A 142 31.69 -24.75 21.61
N ARG A 143 30.52 -24.59 22.25
CA ARG A 143 30.02 -25.44 23.35
C ARG A 143 29.24 -26.66 22.86
N LEU A 144 28.75 -26.65 21.62
CA LEU A 144 28.21 -27.85 21.00
C LEU A 144 29.28 -28.94 21.03
N GLU A 145 28.90 -30.16 21.35
CA GLU A 145 29.84 -31.29 21.30
C GLU A 145 30.45 -31.39 19.90
N TRP A 146 31.71 -31.81 19.81
CA TRP A 146 32.52 -31.71 18.58
C TRP A 146 31.84 -32.35 17.34
N TYR A 147 31.01 -33.37 17.53
CA TYR A 147 30.25 -33.99 16.45
C TYR A 147 29.08 -33.12 15.94
N TYR A 148 28.41 -32.34 16.78
CA TYR A 148 27.38 -31.38 16.33
C TYR A 148 28.01 -30.18 15.63
N GLN A 149 29.19 -29.74 16.05
CA GLN A 149 29.97 -28.73 15.34
C GLN A 149 30.36 -29.22 13.94
N LEU A 150 30.85 -30.46 13.86
CA LEU A 150 31.19 -31.11 12.61
C LEU A 150 29.95 -31.27 11.72
N LEU A 151 28.79 -31.65 12.28
CA LEU A 151 27.52 -31.73 11.54
C LEU A 151 27.07 -30.36 11.01
N LEU A 152 27.15 -29.31 11.82
CA LEU A 152 26.80 -27.94 11.41
C LEU A 152 27.76 -27.43 10.31
N GLY A 153 29.06 -27.67 10.47
CA GLY A 153 30.07 -27.33 9.47
C GLY A 153 29.85 -28.07 8.16
N VAL A 154 29.60 -29.38 8.21
CA VAL A 154 29.30 -30.22 7.05
C VAL A 154 27.98 -29.80 6.39
N THR A 155 26.94 -29.46 7.14
CA THR A 155 25.66 -28.99 6.57
C THR A 155 25.81 -27.63 5.89
N ILE A 156 26.52 -26.66 6.49
CA ILE A 156 26.82 -25.38 5.85
C ILE A 156 27.66 -25.60 4.58
N LEU A 157 28.70 -26.43 4.65
CA LEU A 157 29.55 -26.74 3.50
C LEU A 157 28.74 -27.45 2.40
N LEU A 158 27.86 -28.39 2.76
CA LEU A 158 26.93 -29.04 1.82
C LEU A 158 25.99 -28.01 1.20
N ILE A 159 25.41 -27.09 1.96
CA ILE A 159 24.57 -26.00 1.41
C ILE A 159 25.37 -25.16 0.42
N VAL A 160 26.59 -24.75 0.78
CA VAL A 160 27.47 -23.95 -0.09
C VAL A 160 27.85 -24.73 -1.35
N VAL A 161 28.18 -26.02 -1.24
CA VAL A 161 28.48 -26.90 -2.38
C VAL A 161 27.24 -27.10 -3.25
N VAL A 162 26.07 -27.33 -2.65
CA VAL A 162 24.77 -27.48 -3.33
C VAL A 162 24.41 -26.23 -4.12
N VAL A 163 24.64 -25.06 -3.55
CA VAL A 163 24.47 -23.76 -4.21
C VAL A 163 25.52 -23.57 -5.31
N ARG A 164 26.81 -23.78 -5.02
CA ARG A 164 27.93 -23.53 -5.96
C ARG A 164 27.95 -24.49 -7.15
N LYS A 165 27.62 -25.76 -6.95
CA LYS A 165 27.49 -26.77 -8.02
C LYS A 165 26.21 -26.60 -8.83
N GLY A 166 25.34 -25.65 -8.48
CA GLY A 166 24.10 -25.38 -9.20
C GLY A 166 23.03 -26.45 -9.00
N TYR A 167 23.16 -27.34 -8.00
CA TYR A 167 22.11 -28.32 -7.70
C TYR A 167 20.79 -27.65 -7.35
N VAL A 168 20.81 -26.48 -6.68
CA VAL A 168 19.61 -25.68 -6.43
C VAL A 168 18.96 -25.23 -7.74
N HIS A 169 19.75 -24.80 -8.73
CA HIS A 169 19.25 -24.40 -10.03
C HIS A 169 18.64 -25.59 -10.78
N THR A 170 19.31 -26.74 -10.76
CA THR A 170 18.81 -28.00 -11.36
C THR A 170 17.54 -28.50 -10.67
N ALA A 171 17.48 -28.48 -9.34
CA ALA A 171 16.31 -28.87 -8.55
C ALA A 171 15.14 -27.92 -8.81
N LYS A 172 15.40 -26.61 -8.86
CA LYS A 172 14.41 -25.60 -9.25
C LYS A 172 13.90 -25.85 -10.67
N ALA A 173 14.78 -26.11 -11.63
CA ALA A 173 14.39 -26.44 -13.00
C ALA A 173 13.50 -27.70 -13.05
N ARG A 174 13.90 -28.81 -12.41
CA ARG A 174 13.10 -30.03 -12.31
C ARG A 174 11.76 -29.80 -11.63
N CYS A 175 11.75 -29.07 -10.52
CA CYS A 175 10.52 -28.70 -9.82
C CYS A 175 9.59 -27.87 -10.71
N THR A 176 10.12 -26.89 -11.46
CA THR A 176 9.30 -26.11 -12.39
C THR A 176 8.74 -26.95 -13.54
N ILE A 177 9.52 -27.91 -14.08
CA ILE A 177 9.05 -28.85 -15.10
C ILE A 177 7.94 -29.73 -14.53
N PHE A 178 8.15 -30.30 -13.33
CA PHE A 178 7.15 -31.10 -12.64
C PHE A 178 5.85 -30.32 -12.40
N ILE A 179 5.94 -29.10 -11.85
CA ILE A 179 4.79 -28.22 -11.63
C ILE A 179 4.07 -27.91 -12.94
N ARG A 180 4.81 -27.67 -14.04
CA ARG A 180 4.21 -27.46 -15.37
C ARG A 180 3.48 -28.71 -15.87
N ALA A 181 4.07 -29.89 -15.73
CA ALA A 181 3.46 -31.17 -16.10
C ALA A 181 2.19 -31.44 -15.29
N CYS A 182 2.22 -31.25 -13.97
CA CYS A 182 1.05 -31.35 -13.10
C CYS A 182 -0.04 -30.35 -13.53
N ARG A 183 0.33 -29.09 -13.82
CA ARG A 183 -0.60 -28.07 -14.28
C ARG A 183 -1.23 -28.40 -15.63
N GLN A 184 -0.47 -29.01 -16.55
CA GLN A 184 -0.99 -29.47 -17.85
C GLN A 184 -1.98 -30.62 -17.67
N ARG A 185 -1.63 -31.65 -16.89
CA ARG A 185 -2.54 -32.76 -16.56
C ARG A 185 -3.81 -32.27 -15.89
N TYR A 186 -3.67 -31.36 -14.93
CA TYR A 186 -4.79 -30.74 -14.25
C TYR A 186 -5.67 -29.92 -15.21
N ARG A 187 -5.09 -29.16 -16.15
CA ARG A 187 -5.87 -28.45 -17.18
C ARG A 187 -6.59 -29.41 -18.11
N ALA A 188 -5.95 -30.50 -18.54
CA ALA A 188 -6.58 -31.52 -19.39
C ALA A 188 -7.78 -32.18 -18.67
N PHE A 189 -7.62 -32.44 -17.37
CA PHE A 189 -8.71 -32.91 -16.50
C PHE A 189 -9.83 -31.88 -16.37
N LEU A 190 -9.50 -30.60 -16.17
CA LEU A 190 -10.51 -29.54 -16.13
C LEU A 190 -11.22 -29.39 -17.47
N THR A 191 -10.54 -29.55 -18.61
CA THR A 191 -11.18 -29.48 -19.93
C THR A 191 -12.12 -30.65 -20.16
N SER A 192 -11.76 -31.87 -19.73
CA SER A 192 -12.67 -33.02 -19.83
C SER A 192 -13.88 -32.88 -18.91
N LEU A 193 -13.71 -32.30 -17.72
CA LEU A 193 -14.81 -31.92 -16.83
C LEU A 193 -15.68 -30.81 -17.43
N SER A 194 -15.09 -29.80 -18.06
CA SER A 194 -15.82 -28.67 -18.62
C SER A 194 -16.77 -29.08 -19.75
N ALA A 195 -16.43 -30.16 -20.47
CA ALA A 195 -17.28 -30.76 -21.50
C ALA A 195 -18.54 -31.41 -20.89
N LYS A 196 -18.49 -31.84 -19.62
CA LYS A 196 -19.64 -32.43 -18.91
C LYS A 196 -20.41 -31.39 -18.10
N SER A 197 -19.71 -30.53 -17.35
CA SER A 197 -20.33 -29.49 -16.53
C SER A 197 -19.37 -28.32 -16.27
N ARG A 198 -19.78 -27.13 -16.72
CA ARG A 198 -19.05 -25.88 -16.48
C ARG A 198 -18.99 -25.52 -14.99
N LEU A 199 -20.06 -25.82 -14.25
CA LEU A 199 -20.14 -25.54 -12.81
C LEU A 199 -19.21 -26.48 -12.04
N ALA A 200 -19.16 -27.76 -12.39
CA ALA A 200 -18.25 -28.73 -11.76
C ALA A 200 -16.79 -28.33 -11.96
N MET A 201 -16.40 -27.90 -13.16
CA MET A 201 -15.04 -27.41 -13.44
C MET A 201 -14.66 -26.24 -12.52
N ILE A 202 -15.59 -25.33 -12.21
CA ILE A 202 -15.33 -24.16 -11.35
C ILE A 202 -15.30 -24.56 -9.87
N LEU A 203 -16.27 -25.35 -9.40
CA LEU A 203 -16.40 -25.66 -7.96
C LEU A 203 -15.46 -26.77 -7.47
N LEU A 204 -15.19 -27.79 -8.30
CA LEU A 204 -14.45 -28.98 -7.87
C LEU A 204 -13.10 -28.67 -7.20
N PRO A 205 -12.24 -27.78 -7.73
CA PRO A 205 -10.95 -27.49 -7.11
C PRO A 205 -11.09 -26.87 -5.72
N HIS A 206 -12.10 -26.02 -5.55
CA HIS A 206 -12.37 -25.35 -4.29
C HIS A 206 -12.96 -26.33 -3.26
N VAL A 207 -13.89 -27.20 -3.69
CA VAL A 207 -14.48 -28.24 -2.82
C VAL A 207 -13.41 -29.24 -2.38
N LEU A 208 -12.57 -29.71 -3.29
CA LEU A 208 -11.46 -30.62 -2.96
C LEU A 208 -10.48 -29.97 -1.97
N TYR A 209 -10.13 -28.70 -2.20
CA TYR A 209 -9.27 -27.97 -1.27
C TYR A 209 -9.90 -27.87 0.12
N SER A 210 -11.16 -27.44 0.21
CA SER A 210 -11.88 -27.32 1.48
C SER A 210 -12.00 -28.67 2.19
N GLY A 211 -12.24 -29.76 1.45
CA GLY A 211 -12.29 -31.11 1.99
C GLY A 211 -10.95 -31.55 2.59
N VAL A 212 -9.84 -31.34 1.88
CA VAL A 212 -8.50 -31.63 2.39
C VAL A 212 -8.16 -30.77 3.60
N ALA A 213 -8.47 -29.47 3.54
CA ALA A 213 -8.22 -28.52 4.61
C ALA A 213 -8.98 -28.86 5.90
N TYR A 214 -10.21 -29.38 5.77
CA TYR A 214 -11.04 -29.86 6.88
C TYR A 214 -10.63 -31.24 7.40
N ALA A 215 -10.19 -32.14 6.52
CA ALA A 215 -9.72 -33.48 6.89
C ALA A 215 -8.39 -33.45 7.65
N LEU A 216 -7.48 -32.55 7.28
CA LEU A 216 -6.14 -32.46 7.84
C LEU A 216 -6.07 -32.39 9.39
N PRO A 217 -6.83 -31.53 10.10
CA PRO A 217 -6.80 -31.48 11.56
C PRO A 217 -7.47 -32.70 12.20
N VAL A 218 -8.39 -33.37 11.49
CA VAL A 218 -9.06 -34.59 11.98
C VAL A 218 -8.11 -35.78 11.94
N TYR A 219 -7.38 -35.96 10.83
CA TYR A 219 -6.47 -37.09 10.67
C TYR A 219 -5.10 -36.89 11.33
N ALA A 220 -4.68 -35.64 11.53
CA ALA A 220 -3.34 -35.32 12.05
C ALA A 220 -3.34 -34.13 13.04
N PRO A 221 -4.12 -34.19 14.15
CA PRO A 221 -4.31 -33.07 15.07
C PRO A 221 -2.99 -32.55 15.67
N ASN A 222 -2.08 -33.47 16.02
CA ASN A 222 -0.81 -33.16 16.70
C ASN A 222 0.39 -33.13 15.74
N SER A 223 0.16 -32.97 14.44
CA SER A 223 1.27 -32.84 13.50
C SER A 223 1.96 -31.48 13.67
N ASN A 224 3.29 -31.45 13.54
CA ASN A 224 4.04 -30.19 13.47
C ASN A 224 3.53 -29.25 12.36
N PHE A 225 2.78 -29.78 11.41
CA PHE A 225 2.18 -29.03 10.32
C PHE A 225 0.96 -28.20 10.76
N THR A 226 0.07 -28.73 11.60
CA THR A 226 -1.09 -27.98 12.12
C THR A 226 -0.66 -26.85 13.05
N THR A 227 0.39 -27.07 13.85
CA THR A 227 1.00 -26.04 14.70
C THR A 227 1.68 -24.96 13.87
N LEU A 228 2.46 -25.34 12.83
CA LEU A 228 3.07 -24.40 11.89
C LEU A 228 2.02 -23.55 11.17
N LEU A 229 0.95 -24.17 10.64
CA LEU A 229 -0.17 -23.47 9.99
C LEU A 229 -0.93 -22.54 10.91
N SER A 230 -0.85 -22.72 12.23
CA SER A 230 -1.50 -21.86 13.22
C SER A 230 -0.62 -20.68 13.66
N SER A 231 0.64 -20.60 13.19
CA SER A 231 1.59 -19.58 13.61
C SER A 231 1.33 -18.21 12.95
N ASP A 232 1.59 -17.13 13.70
CA ASP A 232 1.52 -15.75 13.19
C ASP A 232 2.54 -15.48 12.09
N LEU A 233 3.68 -16.17 12.15
CA LEU A 233 4.73 -16.08 11.16
C LEU A 233 4.23 -16.59 9.79
N VAL A 234 3.50 -17.71 9.76
CA VAL A 234 2.89 -18.20 8.52
C VAL A 234 1.81 -17.23 8.03
N THR A 235 1.02 -16.64 8.92
CA THR A 235 0.05 -15.60 8.56
C THR A 235 0.73 -14.43 7.86
N ASN A 236 1.82 -13.89 8.42
CA ASN A 236 2.55 -12.76 7.84
C ASN A 236 3.24 -13.12 6.52
N ILE A 237 3.83 -14.33 6.44
CA ILE A 237 4.45 -14.82 5.22
C ILE A 237 3.43 -14.95 4.10
N LEU A 238 2.28 -15.58 4.39
CA LEU A 238 1.21 -15.71 3.41
C LEU A 238 0.67 -14.31 3.11
N LEU A 239 0.12 -13.58 4.07
CA LEU A 239 -0.61 -12.34 3.81
C LEU A 239 0.19 -11.26 3.06
N VAL A 240 1.49 -11.13 3.32
CA VAL A 240 2.30 -10.00 2.83
C VAL A 240 3.53 -10.44 2.04
N ILE A 241 4.42 -11.25 2.64
CA ILE A 241 5.75 -11.50 2.09
C ILE A 241 5.68 -12.28 0.77
N LEU A 242 4.91 -13.37 0.72
CA LEU A 242 4.83 -14.23 -0.45
C LEU A 242 4.20 -13.52 -1.66
N PRO A 243 3.06 -12.81 -1.54
CA PRO A 243 2.50 -11.98 -2.60
C PRO A 243 3.44 -10.87 -3.08
N LEU A 244 4.16 -10.22 -2.16
CA LEU A 244 5.15 -9.19 -2.50
C LEU A 244 6.28 -9.78 -3.36
N VAL A 245 6.92 -10.85 -2.91
CA VAL A 245 8.01 -11.51 -3.65
C VAL A 245 7.53 -11.98 -5.03
N ARG A 246 6.32 -12.54 -5.10
CA ARG A 246 5.71 -12.97 -6.35
C ARG A 246 5.45 -11.79 -7.29
N SER A 247 4.85 -10.72 -6.79
CA SER A 247 4.53 -9.51 -7.57
C SER A 247 5.78 -8.84 -8.11
N ILE A 248 6.84 -8.71 -7.29
CA ILE A 248 8.14 -8.18 -7.71
C ILE A 248 8.76 -9.06 -8.81
N SER A 249 8.67 -10.39 -8.66
CA SER A 249 9.20 -11.32 -9.66
C SER A 249 8.45 -11.24 -11.00
N VAL A 250 7.13 -11.11 -10.96
CA VAL A 250 6.28 -10.92 -12.16
C VAL A 250 6.58 -9.58 -12.82
N LEU A 251 6.66 -8.51 -12.04
CA LEU A 251 6.98 -7.17 -12.54
C LEU A 251 8.37 -7.11 -13.17
N ARG A 252 9.37 -7.77 -12.56
CA ARG A 252 10.72 -7.91 -13.11
C ARG A 252 10.71 -8.59 -14.47
N SER A 253 10.04 -9.75 -14.53
CA SER A 253 9.98 -10.57 -15.75
C SER A 253 9.31 -9.81 -16.88
N PHE A 254 8.23 -9.08 -16.56
CA PHE A 254 7.54 -8.22 -17.51
C PHE A 254 8.43 -7.09 -18.04
N ARG A 255 9.09 -6.31 -17.17
CA ARG A 255 9.97 -5.20 -17.57
C ARG A 255 11.14 -5.65 -18.45
N ILE A 256 11.78 -6.77 -18.10
CA ILE A 256 12.88 -7.34 -18.91
C ILE A 256 12.39 -7.71 -20.31
N LYS A 257 11.23 -8.37 -20.41
CA LYS A 257 10.66 -8.76 -21.71
C LYS A 257 10.28 -7.55 -22.56
N VAL A 258 9.71 -6.51 -21.94
CA VAL A 258 9.39 -5.25 -22.64
C VAL A 258 10.66 -4.56 -23.14
N ALA A 259 11.73 -4.50 -22.34
CA ALA A 259 13.02 -3.93 -22.74
C ALA A 259 13.69 -4.72 -23.89
N ASN A 260 13.58 -6.05 -23.88
CA ASN A 260 14.08 -6.90 -24.95
C ASN A 260 13.26 -6.73 -26.24
N ALA A 261 11.94 -6.54 -26.12
CA ALA A 261 11.09 -6.27 -27.28
C ALA A 261 11.39 -4.90 -27.91
N SER A 262 11.68 -3.87 -27.10
CA SER A 262 12.03 -2.54 -27.61
C SER A 262 13.40 -2.51 -28.29
N SER A 263 14.40 -3.21 -27.77
CA SER A 263 15.73 -3.30 -28.40
C SER A 263 15.69 -4.02 -29.75
N THR A 264 14.93 -5.11 -29.84
CA THR A 264 14.74 -5.87 -31.10
C THR A 264 14.08 -5.02 -32.19
N SER A 265 13.21 -4.07 -31.84
CA SER A 265 12.52 -3.19 -32.80
C SER A 265 13.42 -2.15 -33.49
N SER A 266 14.61 -1.89 -32.95
CA SER A 266 15.53 -0.87 -33.46
C SER A 266 16.51 -1.37 -34.54
N LEU A 267 16.57 -2.69 -34.78
CA LEU A 267 17.42 -3.24 -35.82
C LEU A 267 16.79 -3.05 -37.21
N PRO A 268 17.57 -2.65 -38.23
CA PRO A 268 17.06 -2.37 -39.57
C PRO A 268 16.36 -3.60 -40.16
N ILE A 269 15.30 -3.33 -40.93
CA ILE A 269 14.31 -4.25 -41.51
C ILE A 269 14.99 -5.38 -42.30
N GLN A 270 15.55 -6.35 -41.59
CA GLN A 270 16.10 -7.56 -42.16
C GLN A 270 15.01 -8.61 -42.03
N ARG A 271 14.27 -8.81 -43.13
CA ARG A 271 13.20 -9.81 -43.40
C ARG A 271 12.94 -10.75 -42.21
N THR A 272 12.32 -10.23 -41.16
CA THR A 272 11.98 -11.01 -39.97
C THR A 272 10.84 -11.93 -40.36
N THR A 273 11.08 -13.23 -40.22
CA THR A 273 10.10 -14.26 -40.55
C THR A 273 8.85 -14.07 -39.70
N ARG A 274 7.67 -14.14 -40.33
CA ARG A 274 6.33 -13.95 -39.70
C ARG A 274 6.11 -14.83 -38.45
N SER A 275 6.88 -15.91 -38.29
CA SER A 275 6.88 -16.78 -37.11
C SER A 275 7.40 -16.07 -35.84
N SER A 276 8.47 -15.28 -35.95
CA SER A 276 9.11 -14.62 -34.79
C SER A 276 8.17 -13.61 -34.11
N THR A 277 7.46 -12.80 -34.90
CA THR A 277 6.49 -11.82 -34.37
C THR A 277 5.35 -12.50 -33.60
N ARG A 278 4.89 -13.66 -34.08
CA ARG A 278 3.81 -14.43 -33.42
C ARG A 278 4.26 -14.99 -32.08
N GLU A 279 5.49 -15.48 -31.99
CA GLU A 279 6.07 -15.97 -30.73
C GLU A 279 6.20 -14.85 -29.69
N VAL A 280 6.73 -13.69 -30.09
CA VAL A 280 6.88 -12.51 -29.20
C VAL A 280 5.51 -12.06 -28.67
N GLN A 281 4.49 -11.97 -29.54
CA GLN A 281 3.14 -11.59 -29.11
C GLN A 281 2.55 -12.60 -28.11
N SER A 282 2.69 -13.90 -28.38
CA SER A 282 2.20 -14.94 -27.47
C SER A 282 2.88 -14.91 -26.09
N SER A 283 4.17 -14.58 -26.06
CA SER A 283 4.94 -14.40 -24.82
C SER A 283 4.43 -13.20 -24.03
N MET A 284 4.15 -12.08 -24.71
CA MET A 284 3.61 -10.87 -24.09
C MET A 284 2.19 -11.08 -23.54
N ASP A 285 1.34 -11.80 -24.25
CA ASP A 285 -0.02 -12.13 -23.79
C ASP A 285 0.02 -13.04 -22.54
N SER A 286 0.99 -13.97 -22.47
CA SER A 286 1.22 -14.78 -21.27
C SER A 286 1.61 -13.92 -20.06
N GLU A 287 2.53 -12.96 -20.22
CA GLU A 287 2.93 -12.05 -19.14
C GLU A 287 1.77 -11.15 -18.69
N LYS A 288 1.01 -10.62 -19.65
CA LYS A 288 -0.21 -9.84 -19.38
C LYS A 288 -1.18 -10.63 -18.51
N SER A 289 -1.40 -11.91 -18.82
CA SER A 289 -2.28 -12.77 -18.02
C SER A 289 -1.76 -12.97 -16.59
N THR A 290 -0.43 -12.99 -16.42
CA THR A 290 0.23 -13.15 -15.12
C THR A 290 0.07 -11.88 -14.28
N LEU A 291 0.35 -10.70 -14.86
CA LEU A 291 0.09 -9.40 -14.24
C LEU A 291 -1.37 -9.26 -13.79
N GLN A 292 -2.31 -9.62 -14.66
CA GLN A 292 -3.74 -9.58 -14.32
C GLN A 292 -4.06 -10.49 -13.14
N SER A 293 -3.44 -11.67 -13.06
CA SER A 293 -3.65 -12.59 -11.94
C SER A 293 -3.12 -12.05 -10.61
N GLU A 294 -1.98 -11.36 -10.61
CA GLU A 294 -1.45 -10.69 -9.41
C GLU A 294 -2.34 -9.51 -9.00
N LEU A 295 -2.79 -8.69 -9.96
CA LEU A 295 -3.69 -7.58 -9.67
C LEU A 295 -5.01 -8.04 -9.06
N ARG A 296 -5.58 -9.15 -9.55
CA ARG A 296 -6.80 -9.74 -8.96
C ARG A 296 -6.58 -10.14 -7.50
N PHE A 297 -5.41 -10.66 -7.15
CA PHE A 297 -5.05 -10.93 -5.76
C PHE A 297 -5.04 -9.65 -4.93
N TRP A 298 -4.34 -8.61 -5.39
CA TRP A 298 -4.25 -7.34 -4.66
C TRP A 298 -5.59 -6.62 -4.52
N ILE A 299 -6.49 -6.74 -5.50
CA ILE A 299 -7.86 -6.25 -5.39
C ILE A 299 -8.59 -6.95 -4.25
N VAL A 300 -8.57 -8.29 -4.22
CA VAL A 300 -9.24 -9.06 -3.15
C VAL A 300 -8.65 -8.74 -1.78
N TRP A 301 -7.32 -8.66 -1.69
CA TRP A 301 -6.60 -8.27 -0.49
C TRP A 301 -7.02 -6.88 -0.02
N SER A 302 -7.03 -5.90 -0.92
CA SER A 302 -7.41 -4.51 -0.61
C SER A 302 -8.86 -4.37 -0.18
N CYS A 303 -9.77 -5.05 -0.87
CA CYS A 303 -11.17 -5.12 -0.47
C CYS A 303 -11.32 -5.76 0.91
N GLY A 304 -10.57 -6.82 1.21
CA GLY A 304 -10.55 -7.45 2.53
C GLY A 304 -10.12 -6.50 3.65
N PHE A 305 -9.00 -5.78 3.47
CA PHE A 305 -8.52 -4.77 4.43
C PHE A 305 -9.50 -3.61 4.59
N CYS A 306 -10.06 -3.11 3.49
CA CYS A 306 -11.06 -2.05 3.50
C CYS A 306 -12.32 -2.48 4.26
N LEU A 307 -12.86 -3.67 3.97
CA LEU A 307 -14.03 -4.22 4.64
C LEU A 307 -13.78 -4.46 6.13
N MET A 308 -12.62 -5.01 6.50
CA MET A 308 -12.23 -5.19 7.90
C MET A 308 -12.13 -3.86 8.64
N SER A 309 -11.58 -2.82 8.00
CA SER A 309 -11.48 -1.50 8.60
C SER A 309 -12.85 -0.85 8.80
N ILE A 310 -13.72 -0.91 7.79
CA ILE A 310 -15.09 -0.39 7.86
C ILE A 310 -15.90 -1.14 8.91
N SER A 311 -15.84 -2.48 8.93
CA SER A 311 -16.59 -3.27 9.91
C SER A 311 -16.14 -2.99 11.33
N SER A 312 -14.83 -2.82 11.58
CA SER A 312 -14.31 -2.46 12.89
C SER A 312 -14.68 -1.05 13.36
N PHE A 313 -15.23 -0.20 12.49
CA PHE A 313 -15.80 1.10 12.87
C PHE A 313 -17.20 0.95 13.45
N PHE A 314 -18.02 0.08 12.87
CA PHE A 314 -19.41 -0.12 13.29
C PHE A 314 -19.56 -1.18 14.39
N ILE A 315 -18.60 -2.11 14.50
CA ILE A 315 -18.64 -3.19 15.48
C ILE A 315 -17.83 -2.77 16.71
N PRO A 316 -18.43 -2.75 17.92
CA PRO A 316 -17.71 -2.46 19.14
C PRO A 316 -16.51 -3.39 19.36
N SER A 317 -15.42 -2.85 19.91
CA SER A 317 -14.16 -3.58 20.08
C SER A 317 -14.32 -4.88 20.87
N PHE A 318 -15.19 -4.91 21.89
CA PHE A 318 -15.46 -6.13 22.67
C PHE A 318 -16.04 -7.25 21.79
N VAL A 319 -16.95 -6.94 20.86
CA VAL A 319 -17.52 -7.92 19.92
C VAL A 319 -16.42 -8.43 18.98
N THR A 320 -15.57 -7.54 18.46
CA THR A 320 -14.44 -7.95 17.61
C THR A 320 -13.42 -8.81 18.37
N ALA A 321 -13.28 -8.62 19.69
CA ALA A 321 -12.40 -9.44 20.52
C ALA A 321 -12.93 -10.87 20.70
N TYR A 322 -14.26 -11.06 20.71
CA TYR A 322 -14.90 -12.38 20.73
C TYR A 322 -14.82 -13.08 19.37
N ILE A 323 -14.93 -12.33 18.26
CA ILE A 323 -14.84 -12.87 16.90
C ILE A 323 -13.39 -12.86 16.43
N LYS A 324 -12.54 -13.69 17.04
CA LYS A 324 -11.20 -13.94 16.51
C LYS A 324 -11.25 -15.16 15.58
N PRO A 325 -11.12 -14.98 14.26
CA PRO A 325 -11.05 -16.11 13.36
C PRO A 325 -9.84 -16.97 13.74
N SER A 326 -10.01 -18.29 13.73
CA SER A 326 -8.90 -19.20 13.97
C SER A 326 -7.77 -18.92 12.96
N LYS A 327 -6.54 -18.77 13.46
CA LYS A 327 -5.35 -18.52 12.62
C LYS A 327 -5.15 -19.64 11.61
N TYR A 328 -5.42 -20.88 12.02
CA TYR A 328 -5.39 -22.05 11.16
C TYR A 328 -6.29 -21.89 9.92
N TRP A 329 -7.57 -21.58 10.14
CA TRP A 329 -8.54 -21.38 9.05
C TRP A 329 -8.22 -20.16 8.19
N SER A 330 -7.71 -19.09 8.82
CA SER A 330 -7.26 -17.89 8.12
C SER A 330 -6.09 -18.20 7.19
N ASN A 331 -5.09 -18.95 7.67
CA ASN A 331 -3.91 -19.33 6.90
C ASN A 331 -4.25 -20.30 5.76
N LEU A 332 -5.18 -21.24 5.98
CA LEU A 332 -5.73 -22.05 4.90
C LEU A 332 -6.47 -21.21 3.87
N PHE A 333 -7.24 -20.20 4.28
CA PHE A 333 -7.91 -19.31 3.34
C PHE A 333 -6.90 -18.47 2.53
N LEU A 334 -5.84 -17.95 3.18
CA LEU A 334 -4.77 -17.23 2.49
C LEU A 334 -3.99 -18.12 1.51
N LEU A 335 -3.72 -19.37 1.90
CA LEU A 335 -3.08 -20.35 1.05
C LEU A 335 -3.96 -20.67 -0.18
N TRP A 336 -5.27 -20.85 0.03
CA TRP A 336 -6.25 -20.99 -1.06
C TRP A 336 -6.25 -19.79 -2.01
N LEU A 337 -6.15 -18.58 -1.46
CA LEU A 337 -6.13 -17.34 -2.22
C LEU A 337 -4.87 -17.23 -3.11
N GLN A 338 -3.74 -17.75 -2.64
CA GLN A 338 -2.43 -17.60 -3.27
C GLN A 338 -2.06 -18.71 -4.23
N LEU A 339 -2.58 -19.92 -4.02
CA LEU A 339 -2.24 -21.06 -4.85
C LEU A 339 -2.68 -20.82 -6.31
N PRO A 340 -1.73 -20.76 -7.27
CA PRO A 340 -2.05 -20.44 -8.66
C PRO A 340 -2.88 -21.54 -9.36
N ILE A 341 -2.91 -22.74 -8.77
CA ILE A 341 -3.70 -23.87 -9.26
C ILE A 341 -5.20 -23.65 -8.95
N LEU A 342 -5.51 -23.23 -7.72
CA LEU A 342 -6.89 -23.07 -7.25
C LEU A 342 -7.55 -21.80 -7.78
N ARG A 343 -6.76 -20.78 -8.15
CA ARG A 343 -7.27 -19.49 -8.66
C ARG A 343 -8.28 -18.84 -7.71
N GLY A 344 -8.14 -19.04 -6.39
CA GLY A 344 -9.06 -18.50 -5.38
C GLY A 344 -9.24 -16.99 -5.49
N SER A 345 -8.16 -16.25 -5.74
CA SER A 345 -8.22 -14.80 -5.97
C SER A 345 -9.04 -14.40 -7.20
N SER A 346 -8.98 -15.18 -8.28
CA SER A 346 -9.81 -14.91 -9.46
C SER A 346 -11.29 -15.19 -9.18
N MET A 347 -11.60 -16.24 -8.43
CA MET A 347 -12.98 -16.57 -8.04
C MET A 347 -13.59 -15.45 -7.18
N LEU A 348 -12.88 -15.00 -6.14
CA LEU A 348 -13.34 -13.86 -5.33
C LEU A 348 -13.38 -12.56 -6.11
N TYR A 349 -12.40 -12.31 -6.98
CA TYR A 349 -12.45 -11.16 -7.88
C TYR A 349 -13.73 -11.14 -8.72
N TYR A 350 -14.16 -12.28 -9.28
CA TYR A 350 -15.41 -12.34 -10.05
C TYR A 350 -16.63 -11.98 -9.18
N VAL A 351 -16.70 -12.49 -7.96
CA VAL A 351 -17.76 -12.13 -7.00
C VAL A 351 -17.75 -10.64 -6.70
N ILE A 352 -16.59 -10.09 -6.31
CA ILE A 352 -16.41 -8.66 -6.00
C ILE A 352 -16.76 -7.80 -7.22
N SER A 353 -16.25 -8.13 -8.40
CA SER A 353 -16.49 -7.37 -9.62
C SER A 353 -17.98 -7.28 -9.99
N ARG A 354 -18.77 -8.32 -9.68
CA ARG A 354 -20.22 -8.33 -9.91
C ARG A 354 -20.95 -7.32 -9.03
N PHE A 355 -20.47 -7.05 -7.81
CA PHE A 355 -21.02 -6.01 -6.94
C PHE A 355 -20.69 -4.60 -7.45
N TYR A 356 -19.53 -4.41 -8.07
CA TYR A 356 -19.14 -3.11 -8.65
C TYR A 356 -19.82 -2.84 -10.01
N GLN A 357 -20.17 -3.89 -10.77
CA GLN A 357 -20.73 -3.78 -12.11
C GLN A 357 -22.03 -2.94 -12.22
N PRO A 358 -23.06 -3.09 -11.35
CA PRO A 358 -24.31 -2.33 -11.48
C PRO A 358 -24.14 -0.81 -11.37
N CYS A 359 -23.12 -0.33 -10.65
CA CYS A 359 -22.82 1.10 -10.53
C CYS A 359 -22.12 1.69 -11.77
N THR A 360 -21.45 0.84 -12.56
CA THR A 360 -20.68 1.30 -13.74
C THR A 360 -21.51 1.34 -15.02
N THR A 361 -22.45 0.41 -15.20
CA THR A 361 -23.29 0.32 -16.40
C THR A 361 -24.41 1.36 -16.46
N THR A 362 -24.83 1.95 -15.33
CA THR A 362 -25.99 2.86 -15.30
C THR A 362 -25.66 4.35 -15.22
N ARG A 363 -24.42 4.78 -14.94
CA ARG A 363 -24.13 6.24 -14.83
C ARG A 363 -22.73 6.71 -15.23
N TRP A 364 -21.70 5.87 -15.11
CA TRP A 364 -20.31 6.25 -15.40
C TRP A 364 -19.77 5.72 -16.73
N GLY A 365 -20.47 4.76 -17.37
CA GLY A 365 -20.12 4.22 -18.70
C GLY A 365 -20.17 5.25 -19.84
N HIS A 366 -21.00 6.29 -19.72
CA HIS A 366 -21.07 7.35 -20.73
C HIS A 366 -19.90 8.35 -20.70
N PHE A 367 -19.09 8.39 -19.62
CA PHE A 367 -17.96 9.32 -19.53
C PHE A 367 -16.65 8.79 -20.12
N GLY A 368 -16.57 7.51 -20.49
CA GLY A 368 -15.30 6.92 -20.96
C GLY A 368 -15.41 5.86 -22.05
N GLN A 369 -16.60 5.64 -22.61
CA GLN A 369 -16.86 4.62 -23.62
C GLN A 369 -17.64 5.19 -24.81
N ALA A 370 -17.18 6.33 -25.32
CA ALA A 370 -17.45 6.76 -26.69
C ALA A 370 -16.28 6.28 -27.54
N ASN A 371 -16.57 5.57 -28.63
CA ASN A 371 -15.59 5.15 -29.63
C ASN A 371 -14.67 6.33 -29.99
N MET A 372 -13.37 6.14 -29.79
CA MET A 372 -12.29 7.14 -29.90
C MET A 372 -12.09 7.74 -31.30
N THR A 373 -12.99 7.51 -32.25
CA THR A 373 -12.92 8.10 -33.58
C THR A 373 -14.03 9.11 -33.86
N ASN A 374 -15.25 8.95 -33.31
CA ASN A 374 -16.38 9.82 -33.71
C ASN A 374 -17.20 10.46 -32.57
N ALA A 375 -17.11 9.99 -31.32
CA ALA A 375 -17.97 10.50 -30.23
C ALA A 375 -17.21 11.36 -29.18
N GLN A 376 -15.96 11.73 -29.49
CA GLN A 376 -15.13 12.66 -28.70
C GLN A 376 -15.37 14.14 -29.07
N SER A 377 -16.38 14.45 -29.89
CA SER A 377 -16.73 15.84 -30.22
C SER A 377 -17.71 16.46 -29.21
N GLU A 378 -18.71 15.73 -28.72
CA GLU A 378 -19.83 16.35 -27.98
C GLU A 378 -19.65 16.45 -26.45
N THR A 379 -19.21 15.40 -25.77
CA THR A 379 -18.95 15.47 -24.31
C THR A 379 -17.64 16.19 -23.99
N THR A 380 -16.68 16.08 -24.91
CA THR A 380 -15.51 16.95 -24.91
C THR A 380 -15.93 18.38 -25.21
N ALA A 381 -16.94 18.69 -26.04
CA ALA A 381 -17.38 20.09 -26.22
C ALA A 381 -17.89 20.77 -24.95
N ARG A 382 -18.59 20.09 -24.02
CA ARG A 382 -19.05 20.68 -22.74
C ARG A 382 -17.95 20.81 -21.69
N SER A 383 -17.11 19.79 -21.52
CA SER A 383 -15.96 19.86 -20.60
C SER A 383 -14.85 20.77 -21.16
N ASN A 384 -14.68 20.79 -22.48
CA ASN A 384 -13.90 21.80 -23.20
C ASN A 384 -14.56 23.17 -23.16
N LEU A 385 -15.85 23.34 -22.86
CA LEU A 385 -16.44 24.69 -22.82
C LEU A 385 -15.92 25.45 -21.61
N ILE A 386 -16.01 24.82 -20.42
CA ILE A 386 -15.44 25.36 -19.18
C ILE A 386 -13.92 25.46 -19.30
N LEU A 387 -13.30 24.43 -19.86
CA LEU A 387 -11.85 24.35 -19.93
C LEU A 387 -11.26 25.25 -21.03
N ARG A 388 -12.00 25.50 -22.14
CA ARG A 388 -11.71 26.54 -23.14
C ARG A 388 -12.06 27.92 -22.63
N THR A 389 -13.06 28.14 -21.78
CA THR A 389 -13.25 29.45 -21.15
C THR A 389 -12.09 29.76 -20.20
N PHE A 390 -11.61 28.80 -19.41
CA PHE A 390 -10.38 29.00 -18.62
C PHE A 390 -9.13 29.22 -19.49
N MET A 391 -9.03 28.53 -20.63
CA MET A 391 -7.96 28.75 -21.62
C MET A 391 -8.07 30.13 -22.30
N ALA A 392 -9.29 30.54 -22.69
CA ALA A 392 -9.56 31.82 -23.34
C ALA A 392 -9.34 33.01 -22.39
N LEU A 393 -9.57 32.80 -21.10
CA LEU A 393 -9.22 33.76 -20.06
C LEU A 393 -7.70 33.83 -19.80
N SER A 394 -6.88 32.99 -20.45
CA SER A 394 -5.42 32.86 -20.24
C SER A 394 -5.00 32.62 -18.79
N ILE A 395 -5.94 32.24 -17.91
CA ILE A 395 -5.68 32.00 -16.49
C ILE A 395 -4.90 30.69 -16.31
N ILE A 396 -5.05 29.74 -17.24
CA ILE A 396 -4.51 28.38 -17.11
C ILE A 396 -3.80 27.96 -18.41
N SER A 397 -2.49 27.75 -18.33
CA SER A 397 -1.68 27.22 -19.44
C SER A 397 -2.09 25.80 -19.82
N GLU A 398 -1.98 25.44 -21.11
CA GLU A 398 -2.31 24.11 -21.67
C GLU A 398 -1.70 22.93 -20.90
N ARG A 399 -0.52 23.11 -20.29
CA ARG A 399 0.11 22.07 -19.46
C ARG A 399 -0.70 21.74 -18.21
N HIS A 400 -1.33 22.74 -17.59
CA HIS A 400 -2.14 22.56 -16.37
C HIS A 400 -3.48 21.89 -16.67
N ILE A 401 -3.98 22.00 -17.90
CA ILE A 401 -5.24 21.37 -18.33
C ILE A 401 -5.11 19.85 -18.39
N ALA A 402 -4.01 19.35 -18.96
CA ALA A 402 -3.74 17.92 -18.98
C ALA A 402 -3.62 17.36 -17.56
N VAL A 403 -2.98 18.12 -16.66
CA VAL A 403 -2.89 17.80 -15.23
C VAL A 403 -4.26 17.83 -14.58
N LEU A 404 -5.07 18.88 -14.82
CA LEU A 404 -6.39 19.04 -14.23
C LEU A 404 -7.34 17.93 -14.69
N GLN A 405 -7.26 17.51 -15.95
CA GLN A 405 -8.06 16.40 -16.48
C GLN A 405 -7.66 15.06 -15.85
N ASP A 406 -6.37 14.83 -15.63
CA ASP A 406 -5.87 13.64 -14.96
C ASP A 406 -6.26 13.62 -13.47
N VAL A 407 -6.15 14.77 -12.80
CA VAL A 407 -6.57 15.01 -11.41
C VAL A 407 -8.08 14.84 -11.26
N TRP A 408 -8.88 15.36 -12.20
CA TRP A 408 -10.34 15.20 -12.22
C TRP A 408 -10.76 13.76 -12.46
N SER A 409 -10.02 13.02 -13.30
CA SER A 409 -10.26 11.58 -13.48
C SER A 409 -10.04 10.77 -12.20
N GLN A 410 -9.31 11.34 -11.25
CA GLN A 410 -9.04 10.82 -9.90
C GLN A 410 -9.86 11.53 -8.82
N GLY A 411 -10.93 12.24 -9.20
CA GLY A 411 -11.84 12.92 -8.28
C GLY A 411 -12.21 12.13 -7.02
N PRO A 412 -12.46 10.80 -7.09
CA PRO A 412 -12.73 10.02 -5.88
C PRO A 412 -11.54 9.91 -4.90
N ALA A 413 -10.29 9.97 -5.36
CA ALA A 413 -9.12 10.07 -4.49
C ALA A 413 -9.05 11.43 -3.79
N LEU A 414 -9.37 12.51 -4.52
CA LEU A 414 -9.41 13.87 -3.97
C LEU A 414 -10.52 14.04 -2.94
N CYS A 415 -11.64 13.32 -3.07
CA CYS A 415 -12.64 13.24 -2.00
C CYS A 415 -12.01 12.75 -0.69
N GLY A 416 -10.93 11.96 -0.74
CA GLY A 416 -10.15 11.56 0.41
C GLY A 416 -9.55 12.73 1.21
N LEU A 417 -9.32 13.89 0.60
CA LEU A 417 -8.85 15.09 1.29
C LEU A 417 -9.86 15.59 2.35
N ILE A 418 -11.14 15.21 2.25
CA ILE A 418 -12.12 15.53 3.30
C ILE A 418 -11.70 14.94 4.65
N PHE A 419 -11.06 13.76 4.64
CA PHE A 419 -10.56 13.11 5.84
C PHE A 419 -9.36 13.83 6.47
N LEU A 420 -8.71 14.75 5.74
CA LEU A 420 -7.68 15.61 6.31
C LEU A 420 -8.26 16.57 7.37
N PHE A 421 -9.53 16.95 7.21
CA PHE A 421 -10.20 17.88 8.13
C PHE A 421 -10.97 17.17 9.24
N THR A 422 -10.97 15.85 9.24
CA THR A 422 -11.63 15.05 10.27
C THR A 422 -10.72 14.70 11.45
N PRO A 423 -11.27 14.38 12.63
CA PRO A 423 -10.51 13.83 13.76
C PRO A 423 -9.70 12.58 13.37
N GLY A 424 -8.55 12.37 14.04
CA GLY A 424 -7.57 11.34 13.68
C GLY A 424 -8.13 9.91 13.59
N PHE A 425 -9.12 9.54 14.41
CA PHE A 425 -9.74 8.22 14.32
C PHE A 425 -10.57 8.04 13.05
N ILE A 426 -11.23 9.09 12.55
CA ILE A 426 -11.96 9.07 11.27
C ILE A 426 -10.94 9.06 10.12
N THR A 427 -9.91 9.89 10.22
CA THR A 427 -8.82 9.94 9.23
C THR A 427 -8.12 8.60 9.08
N SER A 428 -7.88 7.88 10.18
CA SER A 428 -7.32 6.51 10.16
C SER A 428 -8.17 5.56 9.31
N ARG A 429 -9.50 5.61 9.43
CA ARG A 429 -10.41 4.82 8.57
C ARG A 429 -10.44 5.32 7.13
N GLY A 430 -10.41 6.64 6.94
CA GLY A 430 -10.26 7.28 5.64
C GLY A 430 -9.02 6.78 4.89
N CYS A 431 -7.90 6.58 5.58
CA CYS A 431 -6.68 6.01 4.99
C CYS A 431 -6.93 4.64 4.36
N TYR A 432 -7.71 3.76 5.00
CA TYR A 432 -7.99 2.44 4.44
C TYR A 432 -8.93 2.52 3.22
N ILE A 433 -9.94 3.39 3.27
CA ILE A 433 -10.87 3.58 2.15
C ILE A 433 -10.12 4.14 0.93
N ILE A 434 -9.31 5.18 1.14
CA ILE A 434 -8.56 5.85 0.07
C ILE A 434 -7.38 5.00 -0.39
N GLY A 435 -6.57 4.46 0.53
CA GLY A 435 -5.37 3.69 0.22
C GLY A 435 -5.63 2.28 -0.31
N PHE A 436 -6.79 1.67 -0.04
CA PHE A 436 -7.09 0.30 -0.48
C PHE A 436 -8.35 0.23 -1.33
N GLY A 437 -9.44 0.86 -0.89
CA GLY A 437 -10.73 0.81 -1.59
C GLY A 437 -10.69 1.48 -2.97
N PHE A 438 -10.17 2.71 -3.05
CA PHE A 438 -10.13 3.45 -4.31
C PHE A 438 -9.18 2.84 -5.37
N PRO A 439 -7.95 2.40 -5.05
CA PRO A 439 -7.11 1.63 -5.97
C PRO A 439 -7.79 0.35 -6.45
N ALA A 440 -8.45 -0.40 -5.55
CA ALA A 440 -9.13 -1.64 -5.92
C ALA A 440 -10.22 -1.38 -6.97
N HIS A 441 -11.06 -0.36 -6.73
CA HIS A 441 -12.07 0.09 -7.70
C HIS A 441 -11.43 0.49 -9.05
N SER A 442 -10.37 1.29 -9.01
CA SER A 442 -9.69 1.77 -10.22
C SER A 442 -9.07 0.63 -11.02
N VAL A 443 -8.46 -0.35 -10.34
CA VAL A 443 -7.86 -1.53 -10.97
C VAL A 443 -8.95 -2.40 -11.60
N ILE A 444 -10.08 -2.63 -10.94
CA ILE A 444 -11.24 -3.32 -11.52
C ILE A 444 -11.65 -2.65 -12.83
N LEU A 445 -11.77 -1.32 -12.86
CA LEU A 445 -12.11 -0.57 -14.08
C LEU A 445 -11.04 -0.74 -15.17
N THR A 446 -9.75 -0.71 -14.82
CA THR A 446 -8.67 -0.95 -15.79
C THR A 446 -8.63 -2.39 -16.30
N LEU A 447 -9.01 -3.38 -15.50
CA LEU A 447 -9.07 -4.77 -15.92
C LEU A 447 -10.22 -5.03 -16.91
N HIS A 448 -11.33 -4.29 -16.78
CA HIS A 448 -12.42 -4.32 -17.76
C HIS A 448 -12.04 -3.65 -19.08
N ARG A 449 -11.25 -2.58 -19.02
CA ARG A 449 -10.67 -1.93 -20.20
C ARG A 449 -9.46 -2.75 -20.67
N SER A 450 -9.72 -3.79 -21.44
CA SER A 450 -8.67 -4.59 -22.05
C SER A 450 -7.72 -3.67 -22.84
N ASN A 451 -6.41 -3.91 -22.71
CA ASN A 451 -5.32 -3.25 -23.48
C ASN A 451 -4.53 -2.11 -22.82
N GLN A 452 -4.64 -1.90 -21.51
CA GLN A 452 -3.85 -0.87 -20.80
C GLN A 452 -2.65 -1.46 -20.03
N LEU A 453 -1.68 -2.06 -20.73
CA LEU A 453 -0.53 -2.74 -20.11
C LEU A 453 0.27 -1.86 -19.14
N LYS A 454 0.57 -0.61 -19.54
CA LYS A 454 1.29 0.35 -18.68
C LYS A 454 0.55 0.63 -17.37
N ARG A 455 -0.79 0.65 -17.39
CA ARG A 455 -1.60 0.85 -16.17
C ARG A 455 -1.56 -0.37 -15.26
N TYR A 456 -1.51 -1.59 -15.81
CA TYR A 456 -1.36 -2.80 -15.00
C TYR A 456 -0.02 -2.81 -14.28
N GLU A 457 1.04 -2.44 -14.97
CA GLU A 457 2.37 -2.30 -14.39
C GLU A 457 2.36 -1.27 -13.25
N TRP A 458 1.82 -0.07 -13.51
CA TRP A 458 1.80 1.01 -12.53
C TRP A 458 0.97 0.66 -11.27
N TRP A 459 -0.23 0.09 -11.43
CA TRP A 459 -1.02 -0.35 -10.28
C TRP A 459 -0.37 -1.50 -9.50
N LEU A 460 0.36 -2.39 -10.18
CA LEU A 460 1.12 -3.43 -9.49
C LEU A 460 2.28 -2.84 -8.70
N CYS A 461 2.98 -1.84 -9.25
CA CYS A 461 3.99 -1.07 -8.52
C CYS A 461 3.40 -0.40 -7.27
N TYR A 462 2.22 0.22 -7.43
CA TYR A 462 1.47 0.80 -6.31
C TYR A 462 1.22 -0.21 -5.20
N TYR A 463 0.68 -1.40 -5.52
CA TYR A 463 0.40 -2.40 -4.49
C TYR A 463 1.65 -2.98 -3.81
N ILE A 464 2.74 -3.17 -4.55
CA ILE A 464 4.01 -3.61 -3.97
C ILE A 464 4.50 -2.60 -2.93
N VAL A 465 4.49 -1.31 -3.30
CA VAL A 465 4.93 -0.24 -2.40
C VAL A 465 3.95 -0.06 -1.25
N LEU A 466 2.64 -0.05 -1.51
CA LEU A 466 1.60 0.08 -0.50
C LEU A 466 1.76 -1.00 0.57
N ALA A 467 1.87 -2.28 0.19
CA ALA A 467 1.99 -3.38 1.15
C ALA A 467 3.28 -3.30 1.97
N SER A 468 4.37 -2.80 1.37
CA SER A 468 5.63 -2.57 2.08
C SER A 468 5.52 -1.41 3.08
N VAL A 469 4.95 -0.28 2.63
CA VAL A 469 4.73 0.93 3.44
C VAL A 469 3.77 0.64 4.59
N GLU A 470 2.66 -0.07 4.36
CA GLU A 470 1.70 -0.46 5.39
C GLU A 470 2.33 -1.41 6.43
N TYR A 471 3.19 -2.33 6.01
CA TYR A 471 3.92 -3.18 6.94
C TYR A 471 4.87 -2.37 7.83
N THR A 472 5.57 -1.39 7.26
CA THR A 472 6.38 -0.44 8.06
C THR A 472 5.51 0.39 9.00
N TYR A 473 4.38 0.91 8.52
CA TYR A 473 3.44 1.66 9.34
C TYR A 473 2.91 0.85 10.51
N TYR A 474 2.57 -0.42 10.32
CA TYR A 474 2.11 -1.27 11.42
C TYR A 474 3.13 -1.35 12.57
N GLY A 475 4.42 -1.42 12.25
CA GLY A 475 5.49 -1.38 13.26
C GLY A 475 5.66 0.00 13.92
N VAL A 476 5.53 1.08 13.14
CA VAL A 476 5.70 2.47 13.62
C VAL A 476 4.47 2.94 14.40
N GLU A 477 3.26 2.53 14.04
CA GLU A 477 2.00 2.93 14.65
C GLU A 477 1.96 2.60 16.16
N GLN A 478 2.54 1.48 16.57
CA GLN A 478 2.65 1.14 17.99
C GLN A 478 3.46 2.19 18.79
N ALA A 479 4.48 2.80 18.17
CA ALA A 479 5.33 3.81 18.82
C ALA A 479 4.82 5.24 18.64
N PHE A 480 4.12 5.54 17.54
CA PHE A 480 3.75 6.91 17.14
C PHE A 480 2.25 7.19 17.09
N SER A 481 1.38 6.25 17.49
CA SER A 481 -0.07 6.46 17.48
C SER A 481 -0.57 7.61 18.39
N TRP A 482 0.21 8.01 19.40
CA TRP A 482 -0.08 9.15 20.27
C TRP A 482 0.24 10.50 19.62
N VAL A 483 1.01 10.50 18.52
CA VAL A 483 1.41 11.71 17.83
C VAL A 483 0.24 12.25 17.02
N PRO A 484 -0.20 13.50 17.25
CA PRO A 484 -1.31 14.07 16.49
C PRO A 484 -0.90 14.28 15.04
N LEU A 485 -1.91 14.21 14.17
CA LEU A 485 -1.73 14.26 12.71
C LEU A 485 -0.92 13.09 12.11
N PHE A 486 -0.56 12.05 12.89
CA PHE A 486 0.10 10.86 12.36
C PHE A 486 -0.70 10.20 11.22
N TYR A 487 -2.01 10.02 11.40
CA TYR A 487 -2.88 9.46 10.36
C TYR A 487 -3.08 10.41 9.18
N HIS A 488 -2.99 11.73 9.39
CA HIS A 488 -3.05 12.72 8.32
C HIS A 488 -1.80 12.64 7.44
N ALA A 489 -0.62 12.50 8.04
CA ALA A 489 0.62 12.25 7.31
C ALA A 489 0.56 10.93 6.54
N LYS A 490 0.05 9.85 7.17
CA LYS A 490 -0.21 8.57 6.49
C LYS A 490 -1.12 8.76 5.28
N LEU A 491 -2.23 9.49 5.42
CA LEU A 491 -3.16 9.78 4.32
C LEU A 491 -2.48 10.53 3.16
N LEU A 492 -1.69 11.56 3.45
CA LEU A 492 -0.95 12.32 2.44
C LEU A 492 0.06 11.46 1.68
N ILE A 493 0.76 10.56 2.39
CA ILE A 493 1.69 9.62 1.78
C ILE A 493 0.94 8.63 0.87
N LEU A 494 -0.19 8.09 1.31
CA LEU A 494 -1.03 7.20 0.49
C LEU A 494 -1.54 7.90 -0.77
N LEU A 495 -2.01 9.14 -0.64
CA LEU A 495 -2.41 9.97 -1.78
C LEU A 495 -1.23 10.20 -2.74
N TRP A 496 -0.06 10.58 -2.22
CA TRP A 496 1.14 10.80 -3.03
C TRP A 496 1.58 9.54 -3.80
N LEU A 497 1.48 8.36 -3.17
CA LEU A 497 1.77 7.08 -3.81
C LEU A 497 0.78 6.78 -4.95
N GLN A 498 -0.47 7.17 -4.78
CA GLN A 498 -1.56 6.88 -5.69
C GLN A 498 -1.65 7.83 -6.88
N PHE A 499 -1.25 9.10 -6.75
CA PHE A 499 -1.36 10.03 -7.88
C PHE A 499 -0.36 9.66 -9.00
N PRO A 500 -0.83 9.36 -10.23
CA PRO A 500 0.03 9.05 -11.38
C PRO A 500 0.87 10.24 -11.81
N TYR A 501 0.45 11.47 -11.49
CA TYR A 501 1.25 12.67 -11.71
C TYR A 501 2.58 12.64 -10.95
N PHE A 502 2.57 12.24 -9.67
CA PHE A 502 3.80 12.17 -8.86
C PHE A 502 4.61 10.91 -9.14
N GLN A 503 3.97 9.85 -9.64
CA GLN A 503 4.57 8.53 -9.82
C GLN A 503 5.26 8.03 -8.53
N GLY A 504 4.70 8.38 -7.37
CA GLY A 504 5.35 8.17 -6.07
C GLY A 504 5.74 6.72 -5.85
N ALA A 505 4.79 5.80 -6.09
CA ALA A 505 5.05 4.35 -5.99
C ALA A 505 6.14 3.87 -6.96
N GLN A 506 6.12 4.32 -8.21
CA GLN A 506 7.13 3.90 -9.19
C GLN A 506 8.52 4.41 -8.80
N ARG A 507 8.65 5.68 -8.40
CA ARG A 507 9.92 6.26 -7.94
C ARG A 507 10.47 5.51 -6.72
N LEU A 508 9.60 5.17 -5.78
CA LEU A 508 10.00 4.46 -4.57
C LEU A 508 10.46 3.03 -4.89
N LEU A 509 9.71 2.34 -5.75
CA LEU A 509 10.06 1.01 -6.23
C LEU A 509 11.40 1.03 -6.97
N ASP A 510 11.57 1.95 -7.92
CA ASP A 510 12.78 2.05 -8.72
C ASP A 510 13.99 2.38 -7.84
N ARG A 511 13.84 3.20 -6.79
CA ARG A 511 14.92 3.48 -5.82
C ARG A 511 15.28 2.27 -4.95
N PHE A 512 14.29 1.64 -4.31
CA PHE A 512 14.56 0.53 -3.38
C PHE A 512 15.00 -0.75 -4.08
N TYR A 513 14.45 -0.99 -5.27
CA TYR A 513 14.70 -2.22 -6.01
C TYR A 513 15.57 -2.02 -7.24
N ALA A 514 16.15 -0.83 -7.46
CA ALA A 514 17.18 -0.61 -8.50
C ALA A 514 18.22 -1.73 -8.48
N ASN A 515 18.77 -2.06 -7.31
CA ASN A 515 19.78 -3.09 -7.17
C ASN A 515 19.28 -4.51 -7.49
N VAL A 516 17.96 -4.77 -7.38
CA VAL A 516 17.34 -6.06 -7.70
C VAL A 516 16.93 -6.13 -9.17
N PHE A 517 16.59 -4.98 -9.78
CA PHE A 517 16.13 -4.87 -11.17
C PHE A 517 17.26 -4.55 -12.16
N VAL A 518 18.44 -4.08 -11.73
CA VAL A 518 19.63 -3.92 -12.58
C VAL A 518 20.19 -5.30 -12.90
N THR A 519 19.59 -5.95 -13.89
CA THR A 519 20.41 -6.66 -14.87
C THR A 519 21.24 -5.60 -15.57
N LYS A 520 22.57 -5.67 -15.43
CA LYS A 520 23.49 -5.03 -16.37
C LYS A 520 23.08 -5.49 -17.76
N VAL A 521 22.24 -4.71 -18.45
CA VAL A 521 22.19 -4.76 -19.89
C VAL A 521 23.57 -4.28 -20.27
N GLY A 522 24.42 -5.21 -20.72
CA GLY A 522 25.74 -4.88 -21.22
C GLY A 522 25.56 -3.83 -22.31
N VAL A 523 26.01 -2.62 -22.01
CA VAL A 523 26.42 -1.67 -23.04
C VAL A 523 27.76 -2.15 -23.56
#